data_AF-A0A9N9JZ43-F1
#
_entry.id   AF-A0A9N9JZ43-F1
#
_cell.length_a   1.000
_cell.length_b   1.000
_cell.length_c   1.000
_cell.angle_alpha   90.00
_cell.angle_beta   90.00
_cell.angle_gamma   90.00
#
_symmetry.space_group_name_H-M   'P 1'
#
loop_
_entity.id
_entity.type
_entity.pdbx_description
1 polymer ?
#
loop_
_entity_poly.entity_id
_entity_poly.type
_entity_poly.pdbx_seq_one_letter_code
_entity_poly.pdbx_strand_id
1 'polypeptide(L)'
;LSGPYSDGGIDIFGNFKGYLILVQCKNYSDAKVSVDDIRKFEGVMSRYPNHTTIEIYITFDTDGYSRNTTIRAETSKFNILLTNVSSMKPDIINYVFEKLNNAFDNSEERIIDEIICKIEKKFDMLNEKVDMINETQKTLTRKMEIYQSR
;
A
#
# COMPACT_ATOMS: atom_id res chain seq x y z
N LEU A 1 -0.08 26.04 2.08
CA LEU A 1 0.96 25.23 2.75
C LEU A 1 0.36 23.84 3.00
N SER A 2 0.57 22.89 2.10
CA SER A 2 0.15 21.49 2.26
C SER A 2 1.32 20.69 2.85
N GLY A 3 1.12 20.10 4.03
CA GLY A 3 2.10 19.27 4.74
C GLY A 3 2.20 17.85 4.18
N PRO A 4 3.11 17.01 4.72
CA PRO A 4 3.50 15.71 4.16
C PRO A 4 2.53 14.57 4.54
N TYR A 5 1.22 14.82 4.52
CA TYR A 5 0.20 13.80 4.78
C TYR A 5 -0.40 13.35 3.44
N SER A 6 -0.10 12.10 3.07
CA SER A 6 -0.62 11.33 1.93
C SER A 6 -2.08 11.66 1.57
N ASP A 7 -2.29 12.13 0.34
CA ASP A 7 -3.53 12.66 -0.26
C ASP A 7 -4.57 11.57 -0.65
N GLY A 8 -4.57 10.42 0.05
CA GLY A 8 -5.51 9.32 -0.25
C GLY A 8 -5.44 8.76 -1.69
N GLY A 9 -4.32 8.97 -2.39
CA GLY A 9 -4.12 8.61 -3.79
C GLY A 9 -3.17 7.42 -4.00
N ILE A 10 -3.23 6.86 -5.21
CA ILE A 10 -2.47 5.66 -5.63
C ILE A 10 -0.97 5.86 -5.53
N ASP A 11 -0.31 4.88 -4.94
CA ASP A 11 1.12 4.88 -4.73
C ASP A 11 1.90 4.32 -5.92
N ILE A 12 1.35 3.32 -6.61
CA ILE A 12 1.99 2.66 -7.75
C ILE A 12 0.93 2.35 -8.81
N PHE A 13 1.29 2.67 -10.05
CA PHE A 13 0.56 2.29 -11.24
C PHE A 13 1.37 1.23 -11.99
N GLY A 14 0.72 0.12 -12.36
CA GLY A 14 1.27 -0.94 -13.19
C GLY A 14 0.32 -1.27 -14.33
N ASN A 15 0.83 -1.91 -15.37
CA ASN A 15 0.01 -2.50 -16.41
C ASN A 15 0.45 -3.95 -16.63
N PHE A 16 -0.52 -4.84 -16.80
CA PHE A 16 -0.30 -6.26 -16.99
C PHE A 16 -1.34 -6.81 -17.96
N LYS A 17 -0.95 -7.24 -19.16
CA LYS A 17 -1.88 -7.81 -20.18
C LYS A 17 -3.19 -7.00 -20.40
N GLY A 18 -3.09 -5.67 -20.40
CA GLY A 18 -4.27 -4.80 -20.56
C GLY A 18 -5.10 -4.60 -19.27
N TYR A 19 -4.68 -5.19 -18.15
CA TYR A 19 -5.15 -4.87 -16.82
C TYR A 19 -4.30 -3.74 -16.23
N LEU A 20 -4.98 -2.74 -15.69
CA LEU A 20 -4.39 -1.69 -14.88
C LEU A 20 -4.23 -2.20 -13.46
N ILE A 21 -3.02 -2.12 -12.90
CA ILE A 21 -2.74 -2.49 -11.51
C ILE A 21 -2.58 -1.21 -10.71
N LEU A 22 -3.41 -1.05 -9.67
CA LEU A 22 -3.41 0.10 -8.79
C LEU A 22 -3.07 -0.35 -7.38
N VAL A 23 -1.96 0.18 -6.85
CA VAL A 23 -1.49 -0.18 -5.51
C VAL A 23 -1.52 1.03 -4.60
N GLN A 24 -2.14 0.87 -3.44
CA GLN A 24 -1.99 1.79 -2.31
C GLN A 24 -1.19 1.10 -1.21
N CYS A 25 -0.18 1.80 -0.70
CA CYS A 25 0.60 1.37 0.45
C CYS A 25 0.26 2.25 1.66
N LYS A 26 0.03 1.65 2.83
CA LYS A 26 -0.12 2.37 4.09
C LYS A 26 0.79 1.83 5.17
N ASN A 27 1.60 2.73 5.72
CA ASN A 27 2.38 2.48 6.93
C ASN A 27 1.69 3.14 8.11
N TYR A 28 1.01 2.35 8.92
CA TYR A 28 0.56 2.79 10.23
C TYR A 28 1.39 2.01 11.26
N SER A 29 2.14 2.72 12.12
CA SER A 29 3.00 2.09 13.12
C SER A 29 2.20 1.53 14.32
N ASP A 30 1.07 2.17 14.64
CA ASP A 30 0.30 1.89 15.85
C ASP A 30 -1.22 1.88 15.60
N ALA A 31 -1.64 1.81 14.34
CA ALA A 31 -3.05 1.86 13.97
C ALA A 31 -3.37 0.85 12.85
N LYS A 32 -4.60 0.36 12.85
CA LYS A 32 -5.12 -0.46 11.75
C LYS A 32 -5.71 0.43 10.68
N VAL A 33 -5.67 -0.04 9.43
CA VAL A 33 -6.38 0.57 8.31
C VAL A 33 -7.87 0.62 8.64
N SER A 34 -8.44 1.81 8.51
CA SER A 34 -9.83 2.08 8.81
C SER A 34 -10.75 1.71 7.63
N VAL A 35 -12.04 1.55 7.90
CA VAL A 35 -13.06 1.40 6.84
C VAL A 35 -13.07 2.63 5.92
N ASP A 36 -12.80 3.81 6.46
CA ASP A 36 -12.79 5.05 5.68
C ASP A 36 -11.59 5.14 4.73
N ASP A 37 -10.45 4.52 5.08
CA ASP A 37 -9.32 4.40 4.16
C ASP A 37 -9.69 3.57 2.92
N ILE A 38 -10.41 2.47 3.13
CA ILE A 38 -10.92 1.64 2.02
C ILE A 38 -11.97 2.40 1.21
N ARG A 39 -12.89 3.15 1.84
CA ARG A 39 -13.86 3.98 1.11
C ARG A 39 -13.21 5.05 0.24
N LYS A 40 -12.15 5.70 0.75
CA LYS A 40 -11.38 6.67 -0.03
C LYS A 40 -10.72 5.99 -1.24
N PHE A 41 -10.12 4.82 -1.00
CA PHE A 41 -9.53 4.02 -2.08
C PHE A 41 -10.57 3.63 -3.13
N GLU A 42 -11.73 3.11 -2.74
CA GLU A 42 -12.85 2.85 -3.66
C GLU A 42 -13.29 4.09 -4.45
N GLY A 43 -13.31 5.26 -3.80
CA GLY A 43 -13.59 6.53 -4.45
C GLY A 43 -12.60 6.83 -5.57
N VAL A 44 -11.31 6.55 -5.35
CA VAL A 44 -10.28 6.64 -6.40
C VAL A 44 -10.54 5.58 -7.50
N MET A 45 -10.92 4.36 -7.12
CA MET A 45 -11.12 3.25 -8.06
C MET A 45 -12.31 3.45 -8.98
N SER A 46 -13.33 4.19 -8.51
CA SER A 46 -14.54 4.50 -9.29
C SER A 46 -14.29 5.20 -10.63
N ARG A 47 -13.06 5.72 -10.84
CA ARG A 47 -12.64 6.38 -12.07
C ARG A 47 -12.05 5.43 -13.12
N TYR A 48 -11.89 4.14 -12.78
CA TYR A 48 -11.26 3.14 -13.64
C TYR A 48 -12.23 1.99 -13.97
N PRO A 49 -12.04 1.28 -15.11
CA PRO A 49 -12.93 0.18 -15.47
C PRO A 49 -12.74 -1.03 -14.55
N ASN A 50 -13.78 -1.40 -13.79
CA ASN A 50 -13.74 -2.48 -12.78
C ASN A 50 -13.32 -3.87 -13.34
N HIS A 51 -13.57 -4.15 -14.63
CA HIS A 51 -13.29 -5.48 -15.21
C HIS A 51 -11.83 -5.66 -15.66
N THR A 52 -11.07 -4.57 -15.78
CA THR A 52 -9.69 -4.56 -16.27
C THR A 52 -8.80 -3.78 -15.30
N THR A 53 -9.22 -3.67 -14.05
CA THR A 53 -8.43 -3.04 -12.99
C THR A 53 -8.24 -4.06 -11.88
N ILE A 54 -7.01 -4.16 -11.40
CA ILE A 54 -6.60 -5.00 -10.28
C ILE A 54 -6.20 -4.06 -9.16
N GLU A 55 -6.95 -4.12 -8.06
CA GLU A 55 -6.79 -3.22 -6.94
C GLU A 55 -6.08 -3.91 -5.78
N ILE A 56 -4.98 -3.33 -5.31
CA ILE A 56 -4.16 -3.90 -4.22
C ILE A 56 -3.97 -2.85 -3.13
N TYR A 57 -4.27 -3.22 -1.90
CA TYR A 57 -4.04 -2.43 -0.71
C TYR A 57 -3.05 -3.16 0.19
N ILE A 58 -1.95 -2.49 0.55
CA ILE A 58 -0.83 -3.10 1.28
C ILE A 58 -0.60 -2.38 2.60
N THR A 59 -0.54 -3.14 3.69
CA THR A 59 -0.09 -2.69 5.01
C THR A 59 1.30 -3.19 5.34
N PHE A 60 1.96 -2.52 6.28
CA PHE A 60 3.22 -3.01 6.86
C PHE A 60 2.96 -4.16 7.83
N ASP A 61 1.95 -4.00 8.69
CA ASP A 61 1.65 -4.98 9.71
C ASP A 61 0.84 -6.15 9.17
N THR A 62 1.16 -7.34 9.69
CA THR A 62 0.42 -8.58 9.43
C THR A 62 -1.01 -8.53 9.98
N ASP A 63 -1.23 -7.78 11.06
CA ASP A 63 -2.55 -7.47 11.64
C ASP A 63 -3.01 -6.03 11.33
N GLY A 64 -2.60 -5.52 10.16
CA GLY A 64 -2.84 -4.14 9.74
C GLY A 64 -4.30 -3.80 9.42
N TYR A 65 -5.21 -4.78 9.38
CA TYR A 65 -6.62 -4.57 9.03
C TYR A 65 -7.55 -4.98 10.17
N SER A 66 -8.59 -4.16 10.41
CA SER A 66 -9.69 -4.58 11.28
C SER A 66 -10.65 -5.51 10.55
N ARG A 67 -11.39 -6.34 11.28
CA ARG A 67 -12.44 -7.20 10.70
C ARG A 67 -13.44 -6.41 9.86
N ASN A 68 -13.84 -5.21 10.31
CA ASN A 68 -14.78 -4.37 9.58
C ASN A 68 -14.18 -3.85 8.26
N THR A 69 -12.88 -3.57 8.27
CA THR A 69 -12.12 -3.16 7.08
C THR A 69 -12.07 -4.30 6.06
N THR A 70 -11.78 -5.51 6.51
CA THR A 70 -11.78 -6.72 5.67
C THR A 70 -13.15 -6.96 5.05
N ILE A 71 -14.22 -6.96 5.86
CA ILE A 71 -15.60 -7.12 5.37
C ILE A 71 -15.96 -6.04 4.35
N ARG A 72 -15.53 -4.79 4.56
CA ARG A 72 -15.79 -3.70 3.59
C ARG A 72 -15.16 -3.98 2.24
N ALA A 73 -13.90 -4.44 2.22
CA ALA A 73 -13.17 -4.76 1.00
C ALA A 73 -13.79 -5.97 0.29
N GLU A 74 -14.11 -7.05 1.03
CA GLU A 74 -14.74 -8.26 0.49
C GLU A 74 -16.14 -7.99 -0.09
N THR A 75 -16.90 -7.07 0.51
CA THR A 75 -18.23 -6.66 0.03
C THR A 75 -18.17 -5.53 -0.99
N SER A 76 -16.97 -5.08 -1.37
CA SER A 76 -16.82 -4.04 -2.36
C SER A 76 -17.17 -4.55 -3.75
N LYS A 77 -17.68 -3.64 -4.58
CA LYS A 77 -17.84 -3.89 -6.03
C LYS A 77 -16.52 -3.79 -6.80
N PHE A 78 -15.48 -3.28 -6.15
CA PHE A 78 -14.10 -3.25 -6.62
C PHE A 78 -13.42 -4.45 -5.98
N ASN A 79 -12.71 -5.27 -6.74
CA ASN A 79 -12.17 -6.50 -6.19
C ASN A 79 -10.83 -6.16 -5.55
N ILE A 80 -10.87 -5.75 -4.28
CA ILE A 80 -9.72 -5.22 -3.57
C ILE A 80 -8.97 -6.37 -2.89
N LEU A 81 -7.73 -6.60 -3.31
CA LEU A 81 -6.80 -7.46 -2.58
C LEU A 81 -6.26 -6.69 -1.37
N LEU A 82 -6.59 -7.13 -0.17
CA LEU A 82 -5.92 -6.69 1.06
C LEU A 82 -4.75 -7.63 1.34
N THR A 83 -3.54 -7.09 1.48
CA THR A 83 -2.35 -7.85 1.84
C THR A 83 -1.42 -7.03 2.74
N ASN A 84 -0.33 -7.64 3.18
CA ASN A 84 0.74 -7.02 3.95
C ASN A 84 2.10 -7.29 3.30
N VAL A 85 3.14 -6.54 3.66
CA VAL A 85 4.48 -6.67 3.07
C VAL A 85 5.03 -8.10 3.11
N SER A 86 4.80 -8.83 4.20
CA SER A 86 5.34 -10.19 4.36
C SER A 86 4.63 -11.22 3.47
N SER A 87 3.38 -10.97 3.10
CA SER A 87 2.54 -11.89 2.31
C SER A 87 2.26 -11.39 0.88
N MET A 88 2.67 -10.16 0.54
CA MET A 88 2.26 -9.51 -0.72
C MET A 88 2.65 -10.31 -1.96
N LYS A 89 3.84 -10.93 -1.98
CA LYS A 89 4.30 -11.68 -3.16
C LYS A 89 3.38 -12.86 -3.46
N PRO A 90 3.20 -13.83 -2.55
CA PRO A 90 2.28 -14.94 -2.80
C PRO A 90 0.83 -14.47 -2.98
N ASP A 91 0.37 -13.45 -2.26
CA ASP A 91 -1.00 -12.95 -2.37
C ASP A 91 -1.29 -12.33 -3.74
N ILE A 92 -0.41 -11.46 -4.23
CA ILE A 92 -0.56 -10.81 -5.55
C ILE A 92 -0.51 -11.86 -6.65
N ILE A 93 0.41 -12.83 -6.55
CA ILE A 93 0.49 -13.94 -7.51
C ILE A 93 -0.86 -14.67 -7.53
N ASN A 94 -1.29 -15.25 -6.41
CA ASN A 94 -2.53 -16.03 -6.36
C ASN A 94 -3.74 -15.23 -6.86
N TYR A 95 -3.85 -13.98 -6.42
CA TYR A 95 -4.94 -13.10 -6.79
C TYR A 95 -5.00 -12.80 -8.30
N VAL A 96 -3.85 -12.49 -8.89
CA VAL A 96 -3.75 -12.24 -10.34
C VAL A 96 -4.02 -13.54 -11.12
N PHE A 97 -3.50 -14.68 -10.66
CA PHE A 97 -3.74 -15.99 -11.26
C PHE A 97 -5.24 -16.36 -11.28
N GLU A 98 -5.94 -16.18 -10.15
CA GLU A 98 -7.38 -16.42 -10.04
C GLU A 98 -8.18 -15.52 -11.00
N LYS A 99 -7.77 -14.26 -11.15
CA LYS A 99 -8.45 -13.31 -12.03
C LYS A 99 -8.29 -13.58 -13.52
N LEU A 100 -7.20 -14.24 -13.91
CA LEU A 100 -6.83 -14.41 -15.31
C LEU A 100 -7.09 -15.82 -15.84
N ASN A 101 -7.88 -16.62 -15.12
CA ASN A 101 -8.28 -17.97 -15.53
C ASN A 101 -7.09 -18.88 -15.93
N ASN A 102 -6.00 -18.84 -15.15
CA ASN A 102 -4.81 -19.72 -15.31
C ASN A 102 -4.00 -19.56 -16.61
N ALA A 103 -4.10 -18.44 -17.32
CA ALA A 103 -3.33 -18.19 -18.56
C ALA A 103 -1.92 -17.62 -18.33
N PHE A 104 -1.24 -18.04 -17.25
CA PHE A 104 0.01 -17.45 -16.79
C PHE A 104 1.24 -18.16 -17.37
N ASP A 105 2.11 -17.41 -18.06
CA ASP A 105 3.42 -17.88 -18.53
C ASP A 105 4.61 -17.19 -17.80
N ASN A 106 5.84 -17.64 -18.07
CA ASN A 106 7.06 -17.13 -17.41
C ASN A 106 7.38 -15.64 -17.71
N SER A 107 6.81 -15.06 -18.78
CA SER A 107 6.98 -13.63 -19.08
C SER A 107 6.13 -12.74 -18.17
N GLU A 108 5.05 -13.30 -17.63
CA GLU A 108 4.10 -12.63 -16.77
C GLU A 108 4.58 -12.55 -15.32
N GLU A 109 5.28 -13.57 -14.86
CA GLU A 109 5.95 -13.59 -13.55
C GLU A 109 6.92 -12.40 -13.42
N ARG A 110 7.61 -12.03 -14.52
CA ARG A 110 8.52 -10.87 -14.55
C ARG A 110 7.82 -9.54 -14.31
N ILE A 111 6.58 -9.35 -14.77
CA ILE A 111 5.83 -8.10 -14.56
C ILE A 111 5.38 -8.01 -13.11
N ILE A 112 4.93 -9.14 -12.53
CA ILE A 112 4.62 -9.20 -11.10
C ILE A 112 5.88 -8.89 -10.28
N ASP A 113 7.02 -9.51 -10.61
CA ASP A 113 8.30 -9.22 -9.95
C ASP A 113 8.71 -7.74 -10.10
N GLU A 114 8.45 -7.09 -11.23
CA GLU A 114 8.71 -5.66 -11.41
C GLU A 114 7.83 -4.80 -10.48
N ILE A 115 6.55 -5.16 -10.35
CA ILE A 115 5.62 -4.46 -9.45
C ILE A 115 6.04 -4.65 -8.00
N ILE A 116 6.37 -5.88 -7.60
CA ILE A 116 6.89 -6.21 -6.27
C ILE A 116 8.17 -5.40 -6.00
N CYS A 117 9.10 -5.37 -6.95
CA CYS A 117 10.33 -4.59 -6.81
C CYS A 117 10.07 -3.09 -6.63
N LYS A 118 9.06 -2.52 -7.33
CA LYS A 118 8.65 -1.12 -7.13
C LYS A 118 8.03 -0.90 -5.76
N ILE A 119 7.24 -1.84 -5.27
CA ILE A 119 6.66 -1.81 -3.92
C ILE A 119 7.77 -1.82 -2.86
N GLU A 120 8.70 -2.78 -2.95
CA GLU A 120 9.84 -2.92 -2.03
C GLU A 120 10.71 -1.66 -2.00
N LYS A 121 11.10 -1.12 -3.16
CA LYS A 121 11.87 0.13 -3.23
C LYS A 121 11.15 1.31 -2.57
N LYS A 122 9.83 1.40 -2.75
CA LYS A 122 9.03 2.46 -2.13
C LYS A 122 8.99 2.30 -0.61
N PHE A 123 9.03 1.06 -0.11
CA PHE A 123 9.15 0.79 1.32
C PHE A 123 10.52 1.13 1.88
N ASP A 124 11.60 0.77 1.20
CA ASP A 124 12.97 1.14 1.62
C ASP A 124 13.11 2.66 1.75
N MET A 125 12.65 3.40 0.74
CA MET A 125 12.65 4.86 0.76
C MET A 125 11.79 5.46 1.90
N LEU A 126 10.73 4.77 2.32
CA LEU A 126 9.91 5.24 3.43
C LEU A 126 10.61 5.00 4.77
N ASN A 127 11.25 3.84 4.94
CA ASN A 127 12.01 3.51 6.14
C ASN A 127 13.17 4.48 6.35
N GLU A 128 13.94 4.78 5.29
CA GLU A 128 15.03 5.77 5.36
C GLU A 128 14.54 7.15 5.82
N LYS A 129 13.36 7.59 5.34
CA LYS A 129 12.76 8.87 5.77
C LYS A 129 12.34 8.86 7.23
N VAL A 130 11.79 7.74 7.72
CA VAL A 130 11.43 7.58 9.13
C VAL A 130 12.67 7.69 10.01
N ASP A 131 13.77 7.03 9.63
CA ASP A 131 15.03 7.10 10.37
C ASP A 131 15.59 8.52 10.42
N MET A 132 15.56 9.25 9.30
CA MET A 132 15.96 10.67 9.27
C MET A 132 15.12 11.55 10.19
N ILE A 133 13.81 11.32 10.24
CA ILE A 133 12.90 12.07 11.12
C ILE A 133 13.22 11.77 12.58
N ASN A 134 13.44 10.51 12.93
CA ASN A 134 13.76 10.08 14.29
C ASN A 134 15.05 10.73 14.79
N GLU A 135 16.11 10.75 13.97
CA GLU A 135 17.37 11.42 14.32
C GLU A 135 17.22 12.94 14.44
N THR A 136 16.39 13.54 13.59
CA THR A 136 16.07 14.98 13.67
C THR A 136 15.34 15.31 14.97
N GLN A 137 14.34 14.51 15.34
CA GLN A 137 13.59 14.66 16.59
C GLN A 137 14.50 14.54 17.81
N LYS A 138 15.35 13.51 17.86
CA LYS A 138 16.33 13.31 18.93
C LYS A 138 17.25 14.51 19.10
N THR A 139 17.71 15.08 17.98
CA THR A 139 18.55 16.29 17.98
C THR A 139 17.80 17.51 18.52
N LEU A 140 16.53 17.69 18.15
CA LEU A 140 15.69 18.79 18.63
C LEU A 140 15.41 18.66 20.13
N THR A 141 15.05 17.47 20.61
CA THR A 141 14.81 17.20 22.04
C THR A 141 16.04 17.59 22.87
N ARG A 142 17.24 17.16 22.45
CA ARG A 142 18.49 17.52 23.13
C ARG A 142 18.74 19.03 23.17
N LYS A 143 18.43 19.75 22.08
CA LYS A 143 18.56 21.22 22.04
C LYS A 143 17.59 21.91 23.00
N MET A 144 16.36 21.40 23.11
CA MET A 144 15.35 21.93 24.03
C MET A 144 15.75 21.73 25.49
N GLU A 145 16.27 20.56 25.85
CA GLU A 145 16.78 20.28 27.20
C GLU A 145 17.90 21.25 27.60
N ILE A 146 18.84 21.51 26.69
CA ILE A 146 19.93 22.47 26.92
C ILE A 146 19.37 23.89 27.14
N TYR A 147 18.36 24.29 26.37
CA TYR A 147 17.74 25.61 26.51
C TYR A 147 16.99 25.76 27.83
N GLN A 148 16.29 24.72 28.29
CA GLN A 148 15.55 24.72 29.55
C GLN A 148 16.47 24.65 30.79
N SER A 149 17.70 24.16 30.63
CA SER A 149 18.72 24.12 31.70
C SER A 149 19.51 25.43 31.89
N ARG A 150 19.23 26.46 31.08
CA ARG A 150 19.85 27.79 31.14
C ARG A 150 18.89 28.81 31.72
#